data_AF-A0A225VF00-F1
#
_entry.id   AF-A0A225VF00-F1
#
_cell.length_a   1.000
_cell.length_b   1.000
_cell.length_c   1.000
_cell.angle_alpha   90.00
_cell.angle_beta   90.00
_cell.angle_gamma   90.00
#
_symmetry.space_group_name_H-M   'P 1'
#
loop_
_entity.id
_entity.type
_entity.pdbx_description
1 polymer ?
#
loop_
_entity_poly.entity_id
_entity_poly.type
_entity_poly.pdbx_seq_one_letter_code
_entity_poly.pdbx_strand_id
1 'polypeptide(L)'
;MVGLSASALAPETLRAGEQIEYYSRDFVAGDPRGLRSARVLQVDGARDAGFPVYVDTGELLPRNRMMRRITDRDGSISGTKWSKLRTIHLVLGTFNVPSKSAR
;
A
#
# COMPACT_ATOMS: atom_id res chain seq x y z
N MET A 1 29.26 -1.36 -14.78
CA MET A 1 27.96 -1.65 -14.14
C MET A 1 26.95 -0.70 -14.77
N VAL A 2 26.04 -1.21 -15.62
CA VAL A 2 25.05 -0.36 -16.30
C VAL A 2 23.92 -0.10 -15.30
N GLY A 3 23.80 1.12 -14.80
CA GLY A 3 22.71 1.48 -13.90
C GLY A 3 21.39 1.46 -14.65
N LEU A 4 20.45 0.61 -14.25
CA LEU A 4 19.08 0.66 -14.76
C LEU A 4 18.48 2.02 -14.40
N SER A 5 17.96 2.73 -15.39
CA SER A 5 17.19 3.97 -15.15
C SER A 5 15.95 3.64 -14.32
N ALA A 6 15.59 4.50 -13.36
CA ALA A 6 14.38 4.33 -12.58
C ALA A 6 13.12 4.22 -13.47
N SER A 7 13.13 4.84 -14.64
CA SER A 7 12.05 4.78 -15.63
C SER A 7 11.95 3.44 -16.38
N ALA A 8 12.98 2.60 -16.30
CA ALA A 8 12.99 1.27 -16.90
C ALA A 8 12.35 0.19 -15.99
N LEU A 9 12.04 0.53 -14.74
CA LEU A 9 11.30 -0.34 -13.84
C LEU A 9 9.81 -0.21 -14.14
N ALA A 10 9.12 -1.33 -14.32
CA ALA A 10 7.66 -1.34 -14.43
C ALA A 10 7.06 -0.64 -13.19
N PRO A 11 6.19 0.37 -13.37
CA PRO A 11 5.55 1.04 -12.24
C PRO A 11 4.77 0.02 -11.42
N GLU A 12 5.12 -0.09 -10.15
CA GLU A 12 4.34 -0.88 -9.19
C GLU A 12 2.91 -0.32 -9.18
N THR A 13 1.93 -1.21 -9.19
CA THR A 13 0.52 -0.84 -9.19
C THR A 13 -0.11 -1.27 -7.87
N LEU A 14 -0.95 -0.42 -7.28
CA LEU A 14 -1.70 -0.73 -6.05
C LEU A 14 -3.20 -0.67 -6.34
N ARG A 15 -3.92 -1.70 -5.90
CA ARG A 15 -5.38 -1.85 -6.08
C ARG A 15 -6.08 -2.09 -4.75
N ALA A 16 -7.36 -1.74 -4.68
CA ALA A 16 -8.22 -2.13 -3.56
C ALA A 16 -8.34 -3.67 -3.48
N GLY A 17 -8.25 -4.18 -2.25
CA GLY A 17 -8.26 -5.60 -1.88
C GLY A 17 -6.88 -6.20 -1.64
N GLU A 18 -5.81 -5.55 -2.10
CA GLU A 18 -4.43 -5.99 -1.87
C GLU A 18 -4.01 -5.78 -0.41
N GLN A 19 -3.04 -6.58 0.04
CA GLN A 19 -2.48 -6.45 1.38
C GLN A 19 -1.13 -5.75 1.31
N ILE A 20 -0.92 -4.79 2.21
CA ILE A 20 0.29 -3.98 2.29
C ILE A 20 0.83 -3.99 3.71
N GLU A 21 2.12 -3.74 3.83
CA GLU A 21 2.79 -3.42 5.07
C GLU A 21 3.34 -2.00 5.05
N TYR A 22 3.29 -1.34 6.19
CA TYR A 22 3.82 0.00 6.38
C TYR A 22 4.26 0.19 7.83
N TYR A 23 5.01 1.26 8.10
CA TYR A 23 5.28 1.68 9.47
C TYR A 23 4.30 2.78 9.90
N SER A 24 3.65 2.58 11.04
CA SER A 24 2.79 3.56 11.70
C SER A 24 3.58 4.81 12.07
N ARG A 25 2.91 5.96 12.10
CA ARG A 25 3.54 7.25 12.41
C ARG A 25 3.83 7.45 13.89
N ASP A 26 3.27 6.60 14.75
CA ASP A 26 3.48 6.65 16.20
C ASP A 26 4.89 6.18 16.60
N PHE A 27 5.62 5.57 15.66
CA PHE A 27 6.96 5.04 15.88
C PHE A 27 7.94 5.56 14.83
N VAL A 28 9.24 5.49 15.14
CA VAL A 28 10.30 5.76 14.17
C VAL A 28 10.26 4.68 13.08
N ALA A 29 10.44 5.08 11.82
CA ALA A 29 10.46 4.15 10.69
C ALA A 29 11.56 3.09 10.88
N GLY A 30 11.20 1.81 10.81
CA GLY A 30 12.10 0.68 11.09
C GLY A 30 11.97 0.10 12.49
N ASP A 31 11.26 0.77 13.42
CA ASP A 31 10.92 0.19 14.72
C ASP A 31 9.88 -0.93 14.51
N PRO A 32 10.17 -2.19 14.91
CA PRO A 32 9.26 -3.31 14.73
C PRO A 32 7.87 -3.09 15.36
N ARG A 33 7.77 -2.29 16.42
CA ARG A 33 6.48 -1.97 17.09
C ARG A 33 5.54 -1.16 16.19
N GLY A 34 6.13 -0.40 15.26
CA GLY A 34 5.42 0.39 14.28
C GLY A 34 5.02 -0.38 13.04
N LEU A 35 5.49 -1.60 12.82
CA LEU A 35 5.10 -2.37 11.63
C LEU A 35 3.61 -2.72 11.68
N ARG A 36 2.90 -2.45 10.59
CA ARG A 36 1.48 -2.75 10.39
C ARG A 36 1.30 -3.49 9.08
N SER A 37 0.45 -4.51 9.11
CA SER A 37 -0.09 -5.15 7.91
C SER A 37 -1.55 -4.77 7.79
N ALA A 38 -1.99 -4.34 6.61
CA ALA A 38 -3.33 -3.84 6.40
C ALA A 38 -3.84 -4.17 5.01
N ARG A 39 -5.16 -4.33 4.87
CA ARG A 39 -5.82 -4.48 3.57
C ARG A 39 -6.26 -3.12 3.05
N VAL A 40 -6.00 -2.88 1.76
CA VAL A 40 -6.47 -1.67 1.09
C VAL A 40 -7.97 -1.77 0.84
N LEU A 41 -8.73 -0.88 1.44
CA LEU A 41 -10.18 -0.78 1.28
C LEU A 41 -10.56 0.10 0.10
N GLN A 42 -9.85 1.19 -0.09
CA GLN A 42 -10.15 2.14 -1.15
C GLN A 42 -8.88 2.81 -1.62
N VAL A 43 -8.80 3.04 -2.92
CA VAL A 43 -7.77 3.83 -3.56
C VAL A 43 -8.45 5.00 -4.24
N ASP A 44 -8.07 6.20 -3.81
CA ASP A 44 -8.40 7.45 -4.46
C ASP A 44 -7.24 7.86 -5.39
N GLY A 45 -7.53 7.90 -6.69
CA GLY A 45 -6.58 8.28 -7.74
C GLY A 45 -6.38 9.79 -7.88
N ALA A 46 -7.12 10.62 -7.15
CA ALA A 46 -6.98 12.07 -7.23
C ALA A 46 -5.54 12.49 -6.90
N ARG A 47 -4.93 13.26 -7.81
CA ARG A 47 -3.54 13.75 -7.66
C ARG A 47 -3.35 14.56 -6.37
N ASP A 48 -4.39 15.24 -5.92
CA ASP A 48 -4.36 16.16 -4.78
C ASP A 48 -4.94 15.55 -3.49
N ALA A 49 -5.34 14.28 -3.49
CA ALA A 49 -5.74 13.60 -2.27
C ALA A 49 -4.55 13.52 -1.30
N GLY A 50 -4.70 14.13 -0.12
CA GLY A 50 -3.69 14.07 0.95
C GLY A 50 -3.45 12.64 1.43
N PHE A 51 -4.50 11.81 1.42
CA PHE A 51 -4.49 10.40 1.83
C PHE A 51 -5.18 9.55 0.74
N PRO A 52 -4.45 9.14 -0.30
CA PRO A 52 -5.04 8.48 -1.46
C PRO A 52 -5.36 6.99 -1.23
N VAL A 53 -5.02 6.43 -0.06
CA VAL A 53 -5.22 5.01 0.25
C VAL A 53 -5.87 4.89 1.62
N TYR A 54 -7.01 4.21 1.66
CA TYR A 54 -7.73 3.85 2.88
C TYR A 54 -7.50 2.38 3.18
N VAL A 55 -7.20 2.08 4.44
CA VAL A 55 -6.89 0.74 4.92
C VAL A 55 -7.79 0.33 6.07
N ASP A 56 -7.97 -0.98 6.27
CA ASP A 56 -8.83 -1.57 7.31
C ASP A 56 -8.43 -1.22 8.75
N THR A 57 -7.13 -0.96 8.98
CA THR A 57 -6.62 -0.43 10.26
C THR A 57 -7.15 0.97 10.60
N GLY A 58 -7.74 1.70 9.65
CA GLY A 58 -8.21 3.08 9.84
C GLY A 58 -7.11 4.15 9.81
N GLU A 59 -5.83 3.76 9.71
CA GLU A 59 -4.74 4.72 9.63
C GLU A 59 -4.75 5.49 8.29
N LEU A 60 -4.56 6.81 8.36
CA LEU A 60 -4.43 7.65 7.17
C LEU A 60 -3.03 7.53 6.56
N LEU A 61 -2.95 7.11 5.29
CA LEU A 61 -1.68 6.89 4.60
C LEU A 61 -1.36 8.07 3.66
N PRO A 62 -0.45 9.00 4.03
CA PRO A 62 -0.07 10.10 3.16
C PRO A 62 0.76 9.61 1.97
N ARG A 63 0.76 10.38 0.87
CA ARG A 63 1.52 10.05 -0.37
C ARG A 63 3.01 9.75 -0.17
N ASN A 64 3.64 10.32 0.86
CA ASN A 64 5.05 10.08 1.15
C ASN A 64 5.31 8.85 2.03
N ARG A 65 4.26 8.17 2.52
CA ARG A 65 4.38 6.97 3.36
C ARG A 65 5.06 5.86 2.56
N MET A 66 5.99 5.16 3.22
CA MET A 66 6.64 3.98 2.69
C MET A 66 5.76 2.76 2.96
N MET A 67 5.60 1.91 1.96
CA MET A 67 4.90 0.65 2.10
C MET A 67 5.57 -0.45 1.28
N ARG A 68 5.22 -1.70 1.56
CA ARG A 68 5.48 -2.83 0.66
C ARG A 68 4.18 -3.60 0.46
N ARG A 69 3.93 -4.09 -0.75
CA ARG A 69 2.88 -5.10 -0.94
C ARG A 69 3.30 -6.39 -0.23
N ILE A 70 2.35 -7.17 0.26
CA ILE A 70 2.63 -8.50 0.84
C ILE A 70 1.81 -9.57 0.17
N THR A 71 0.68 -9.21 -0.45
CA THR A 71 -0.18 -10.15 -1.17
C THR A 71 -0.90 -9.40 -2.29
N ASP A 72 -0.81 -9.92 -3.50
CA ASP A 72 -1.64 -9.45 -4.62
C ASP A 72 -3.10 -9.92 -4.44
N ARG A 73 -4.03 -9.41 -5.25
CA ARG A 73 -5.45 -9.83 -5.24
C ARG A 73 -5.60 -11.35 -5.31
N ASP A 74 -4.71 -12.02 -6.04
CA ASP A 74 -4.76 -13.47 -6.30
C ASP A 74 -3.97 -14.31 -5.28
N GLY A 75 -3.46 -13.69 -4.20
CA GLY A 75 -2.71 -14.41 -3.16
C GLY A 75 -1.23 -14.63 -3.46
N SER A 76 -0.75 -14.27 -4.66
CA SER A 76 0.65 -14.41 -5.04
C SER A 76 1.52 -13.28 -4.50
N ILE A 77 2.78 -13.61 -4.18
CA ILE A 77 3.80 -12.66 -3.72
C ILE A 77 4.84 -12.55 -4.84
N SER A 78 4.95 -11.38 -5.46
CA SER A 78 6.05 -11.08 -6.39
C SER A 78 6.90 -9.95 -5.84
N GLY A 79 8.17 -10.24 -5.56
CA GLY A 79 9.25 -9.28 -5.34
C GLY A 79 8.85 -7.99 -4.63
N THR A 80 8.55 -8.07 -3.34
CA THR A 80 7.96 -6.93 -2.62
C THR A 80 9.05 -5.98 -2.12
N LYS A 81 9.13 -4.82 -2.77
CA LYS A 81 10.05 -3.74 -2.43
C LYS A 81 9.35 -2.71 -1.53
N TRP A 82 10.10 -2.11 -0.63
CA TRP A 82 9.65 -0.90 0.06
C TRP A 82 9.68 0.30 -0.90
N SER A 83 8.51 0.87 -1.16
CA SER A 83 8.29 1.96 -2.11
C SER A 83 7.43 3.06 -1.46
N LYS A 84 7.65 4.33 -1.86
CA LYS A 84 6.79 5.43 -1.39
C LYS A 84 5.48 5.38 -2.18
N LEU A 85 4.33 5.61 -1.53
CA LEU A 85 3.03 5.60 -2.23
C LEU A 85 2.99 6.52 -3.46
N ARG A 86 3.65 7.68 -3.42
CA ARG A 86 3.74 8.62 -4.56
C ARG A 86 4.44 8.07 -5.81
N THR A 87 5.20 6.98 -5.71
CA THR A 87 5.90 6.36 -6.86
C THR A 87 5.11 5.20 -7.47
N ILE A 88 3.94 4.90 -6.91
CA ILE A 88 3.13 3.74 -7.24
C ILE A 88 1.93 4.22 -8.05
N HIS A 89 1.60 3.46 -9.09
CA HIS A 89 0.42 3.70 -9.88
C HIS A 89 -0.83 3.25 -9.10
N LEU A 90 -1.61 4.21 -8.63
CA LEU A 90 -2.82 3.98 -7.86
C LEU A 90 -4.00 3.71 -8.80
N VAL A 91 -4.60 2.53 -8.70
CA VAL A 91 -5.80 2.18 -9.48
C VAL A 91 -7.03 2.41 -8.63
N LEU A 92 -7.85 3.37 -9.08
CA LEU A 92 -9.13 3.71 -8.47
C LEU A 92 -9.98 2.47 -8.24
N GLY A 93 -10.53 2.35 -7.03
CA GLY A 93 -11.43 1.26 -6.70
C GLY A 93 -11.70 1.17 -5.20
N THR A 94 -12.72 0.39 -4.88
CA THR A 94 -13.12 0.04 -3.52
C THR A 94 -13.14 -1.49 -3.36
N PHE A 95 -12.97 -1.94 -2.13
CA PHE A 95 -13.01 -3.33 -1.73
C PHE A 95 -13.83 -3.44 -0.46
N ASN A 96 -14.94 -4.19 -0.54
CA ASN A 96 -15.75 -4.51 0.61
C ASN A 96 -15.13 -5.72 1.31
N VAL A 97 -14.67 -5.51 2.55
CA VAL A 97 -14.28 -6.62 3.41
C VAL A 97 -15.54 -7.44 3.70
N PRO A 98 -15.53 -8.77 3.49
CA PRO A 98 -16.63 -9.60 3.96
C PRO A 98 -16.77 -9.40 5.46
N SER A 99 -17.89 -8.80 5.88
CA SER A 99 -18.26 -8.76 7.30
C SER A 99 -18.17 -10.19 7.82
N LYS A 100 -17.33 -10.43 8.82
CA LYS A 100 -17.43 -11.67 9.60
C LYS A 100 -18.77 -11.58 10.31
N SER A 101 -19.82 -12.11 9.67
CA SER A 101 -21.10 -12.34 10.32
C SER A 101 -20.79 -13.15 11.57
N ALA A 102 -21.02 -12.54 12.73
CA ALA A 102 -20.84 -13.17 14.02
C ALA A 102 -21.62 -14.48 14.02
N ARG A 103 -20.95 -15.57 14.37
CA ARG A 103 -21.58 -16.85 14.69
C ARG A 103 -21.18 -17.22 16.10
#